data_AF-W2MM73-F1
#
_entry.id   AF-W2MM73-F1
#
_cell.length_a   1.000
_cell.length_b   1.000
_cell.length_c   1.000
_cell.angle_alpha   90.00
_cell.angle_beta   90.00
_cell.angle_gamma   90.00
#
_symmetry.space_group_name_H-M   'P 1'
#
loop_
_entity.id
_entity.type
_entity.pdbx_description
1 polymer ?
#
loop_
_entity_poly.entity_id
_entity_poly.type
_entity_poly.pdbx_seq_one_letter_code
_entity_poly.pdbx_strand_id
1 'polypeptide(L)' 'SKENDTLVEFQSCLGGLDPDMFGDSYLDRFYSAKLNHADTAFLTHDGLFRDSQKPFKWFECLL' A
#
# COMPACT_ATOMS: atom_id res chain seq x y z
N SER A 1 -5.61 0.02 16.00
CA SER A 1 -6.55 1.02 15.46
C SER A 1 -7.42 0.35 14.39
N LYS A 2 -8.23 1.09 13.61
CA LYS A 2 -8.99 0.49 12.50
C LYS A 2 -8.15 0.27 11.24
N GLU A 3 -7.01 0.95 11.12
CA GLU A 3 -6.12 0.88 9.95
C GLU A 3 -4.81 0.18 10.31
N ASN A 4 -4.72 -1.09 9.93
CA ASN A 4 -3.56 -1.95 10.14
C ASN A 4 -3.55 -3.05 9.08
N ASP A 5 -2.40 -3.69 8.92
CA ASP A 5 -2.20 -4.82 8.01
C ASP A 5 -2.27 -6.18 8.75
N THR A 6 -2.97 -6.24 9.89
CA THR A 6 -3.00 -7.33 10.89
C THR A 6 -1.76 -7.52 11.76
N LEU A 7 -0.64 -6.84 11.49
CA LEU A 7 0.55 -6.89 12.36
C LEU A 7 1.04 -5.50 12.79
N VAL A 8 0.96 -4.54 11.88
CA VAL A 8 1.53 -3.20 12.00
C VAL A 8 0.44 -2.16 11.74
N GLU A 9 0.42 -1.11 12.57
CA GLU A 9 -0.52 0.01 12.44
C GLU A 9 -0.05 0.96 11.34
N PHE A 10 -0.98 1.47 10.51
CA PHE A 10 -0.65 2.36 9.40
C PHE A 10 0.23 3.56 9.81
N GLN A 11 -0.07 4.16 10.96
CA GLN A 11 0.68 5.29 11.53
C GLN A 11 2.17 5.01 11.74
N SER A 12 2.54 3.76 12.07
CA SER A 12 3.95 3.39 12.26
C SER A 12 4.73 3.27 10.96
N CYS A 13 4.05 3.20 9.82
CA CYS A 13 4.65 3.11 8.49
C CYS A 13 4.84 4.49 7.81
N LEU A 14 4.31 5.57 8.38
CA LEU A 14 4.28 6.88 7.72
C LEU A 14 5.64 7.56 7.59
N GLY A 15 6.64 7.15 8.39
CA GLY A 15 7.96 7.77 8.35
C GLY A 15 7.96 9.28 8.66
N GLY A 16 6.95 9.78 9.38
CA GLY A 16 6.78 11.19 9.71
C GLY A 16 6.01 12.02 8.67
N LEU A 17 5.45 11.38 7.64
CA LEU A 17 4.60 12.01 6.64
C LEU A 17 3.14 12.13 7.12
N ASP A 18 2.41 13.11 6.59
CA ASP A 18 0.98 13.30 6.87
C ASP A 18 0.17 12.15 6.21
N PRO A 19 -0.71 11.45 6.96
CA PRO A 19 -1.59 10.40 6.42
C PRO A 19 -2.40 10.83 5.20
N ASP A 20 -2.82 12.10 5.14
CA ASP A 20 -3.70 12.62 4.08
C ASP A 20 -2.97 12.73 2.72
N MET A 21 -1.65 12.57 2.70
CA MET A 21 -0.90 12.49 1.44
C MET A 21 -1.03 11.15 0.73
N PHE A 22 -1.50 10.10 1.43
CA PHE A 22 -1.52 8.75 0.90
C PHE A 22 -2.85 8.44 0.19
N GLY A 23 -2.77 7.94 -1.04
CA GLY A 23 -3.93 7.54 -1.84
C GLY A 23 -3.98 6.02 -2.08
N ASP A 24 -5.08 5.54 -2.64
CA ASP A 24 -5.35 4.11 -2.84
C ASP A 24 -5.22 3.67 -4.32
N SER A 25 -4.78 4.56 -5.20
CA SER A 25 -4.45 4.23 -6.59
C SER A 25 -2.96 3.92 -6.73
N TYR A 26 -2.62 2.92 -7.54
CA TYR A 26 -1.22 2.64 -7.90
C TYR A 26 -0.56 3.77 -8.70
N LEU A 27 -1.30 4.83 -9.05
CA LEU A 27 -0.78 6.05 -9.67
C LEU A 27 -0.40 7.12 -8.63
N ASP A 28 -0.77 6.95 -7.36
CA ASP A 28 -0.46 7.91 -6.31
C ASP A 28 1.01 7.84 -5.91
N ARG A 29 1.65 9.02 -5.76
CA ARG A 29 3.04 9.10 -5.33
C ARG A 29 3.27 8.42 -3.98
N PHE A 30 2.36 8.66 -3.03
CA PHE A 30 2.34 8.00 -1.74
C PHE A 30 1.18 6.99 -1.75
N TYR A 31 1.49 5.75 -2.08
CA TYR A 31 0.49 4.70 -2.27
C TYR A 31 0.25 3.93 -0.97
N SER A 32 -1.00 3.91 -0.50
CA SER A 32 -1.49 3.12 0.63
C SER A 32 -2.09 1.81 0.13
N ALA A 33 -1.24 0.83 -0.12
CA ALA A 33 -1.67 -0.51 -0.48
C ALA A 33 -2.57 -1.09 0.63
N LYS A 34 -3.76 -1.59 0.27
CA LYS A 34 -4.69 -2.26 1.19
C LYS A 34 -4.43 -3.77 1.16
N LEU A 35 -3.27 -4.14 1.66
CA LEU A 35 -2.75 -5.51 1.79
C LEU A 35 -2.66 -5.89 3.27
N ASN A 36 -2.69 -7.19 3.56
CA ASN A 36 -2.24 -7.68 4.87
C ASN A 36 -0.70 -7.78 4.90
N HIS A 37 -0.12 -7.97 6.09
CA HIS A 37 1.33 -7.99 6.29
C HIS A 37 2.05 -9.13 5.54
N ALA A 38 1.36 -10.23 5.25
CA ALA A 38 1.96 -11.33 4.49
C ALA A 38 2.03 -11.00 2.99
N ASP A 39 0.99 -10.37 2.44
CA ASP A 39 0.93 -9.99 1.03
C ASP A 39 1.96 -8.90 0.67
N THR A 40 2.45 -8.12 1.65
CA THR A 40 3.55 -7.16 1.44
C THR A 40 4.91 -7.83 1.18
N ALA A 41 5.01 -9.16 1.28
CA ALA A 41 6.18 -9.91 0.83
C ALA A 41 6.25 -10.09 -0.70
N PHE A 42 5.20 -9.69 -1.44
CA PHE A 42 5.15 -9.71 -2.91
C PHE A 42 5.40 -11.10 -3.54
N LEU A 43 4.99 -12.16 -2.85
CA LEU A 43 5.13 -13.55 -3.34
C LEU A 43 4.12 -13.90 -4.44
N THR A 44 3.05 -13.12 -4.52
CA THR A 44 2.05 -13.16 -5.58
C THR A 44 1.97 -11.77 -6.21
N HIS A 45 1.76 -11.71 -7.52
CA HIS A 45 1.70 -10.46 -8.27
C HIS A 45 0.41 -9.68 -7.92
N ASP A 46 0.11 -8.63 -8.68
CA ASP A 46 -0.99 -7.73 -8.36
C ASP A 46 -2.37 -8.40 -8.28
N GLY A 47 -3.19 -7.90 -7.35
CA GLY A 47 -4.61 -8.21 -7.27
C GLY A 47 -5.34 -7.76 -8.53
N LEU A 48 -6.34 -8.53 -8.95
CA LEU A 48 -7.04 -8.26 -10.22
C LEU A 48 -8.03 -7.09 -10.12
N PHE A 49 -8.70 -6.91 -8.98
CA PHE A 49 -9.94 -6.13 -8.90
C PHE A 49 -9.82 -4.72 -8.33
N ARG A 50 -8.82 -4.44 -7.48
CA ARG A 50 -8.68 -3.15 -6.80
C ARG A 50 -7.33 -2.53 -7.10
N ASP A 51 -7.31 -1.24 -7.41
CA ASP A 51 -6.07 -0.50 -7.64
C ASP A 51 -5.19 -0.47 -6.38
N SER A 52 -5.84 -0.43 -5.21
CA SER A 52 -5.22 -0.53 -3.88
C SER A 52 -4.57 -1.88 -3.57
N GLN A 53 -4.59 -2.83 -4.51
CA GLN A 53 -3.95 -4.14 -4.39
C GLN A 53 -2.98 -4.40 -5.55
N LYS A 54 -2.45 -3.33 -6.16
CA LYS A 54 -1.53 -3.42 -7.30
C LYS A 54 -0.13 -2.83 -7.01
N PRO A 55 0.59 -3.33 -5.99
CA PRO A 55 1.90 -2.79 -5.63
C PRO A 55 2.96 -2.92 -6.73
N PHE A 56 2.90 -3.94 -7.60
CA PHE A 56 3.86 -4.06 -8.70
C PHE A 56 3.64 -2.97 -9.75
N LYS A 57 2.40 -2.72 -10.16
CA LYS A 57 2.11 -1.57 -11.04
C LYS A 57 2.57 -0.25 -10.44
N TRP A 58 2.43 -0.07 -9.12
CA TRP A 58 2.94 1.14 -8.47
C TRP A 58 4.46 1.28 -8.64
N PHE A 59 5.22 0.19 -8.44
CA PHE A 59 6.66 0.19 -8.71
C PHE A 59 7.01 0.46 -10.19
N GLU A 60 6.23 -0.07 -11.12
CA GLU A 60 6.41 0.17 -12.56
C GLU A 60 6.09 1.62 -12.97
N CYS A 61 5.18 2.30 -12.28
CA CYS A 61 4.80 3.68 -12.58
C CYS A 61 5.71 4.73 -11.89
N LEU A 62 6.49 4.31 -10.89
CA LEU A 62 7.44 5.15 -10.15
C LEU A 62 8.83 5.25 -10.80
N LEU A 63 9.15 4.30 -11.71
CA LEU A 63 10.41 4.19 -12.45
C LEU A 63 10.26 4.67 -13.89
#